data_AF-A0A7S2DSJ8-F1
#
_entry.id   AF-A0A7S2DSJ8-F1
#
_cell.length_a   1.000
_cell.length_b   1.000
_cell.length_c   1.000
_cell.angle_alpha   90.00
_cell.angle_beta   90.00
_cell.angle_gamma   90.00
#
_symmetry.space_group_name_H-M   'P 1'
#
loop_
_entity.id
_entity.type
_entity.pdbx_description
1 polymer ?
#
loop_
_entity_poly.entity_id
_entity_poly.type
_entity_poly.pdbx_seq_one_letter_code
_entity_poly.pdbx_strand_id
1 'polypeptide(L)'
;ACVWSSRINATKPENGGLCVQLYWGFAFYFYDLRKHYIARMTIELGLNVLQTDTDVVWLANPYPALKQVFGEQQIIGMSDRPMINAGVFYAQNVREGDGA
;
A
#
# COMPACT_ATOMS: atom_id res chain seq x y z
N ALA A 1 12.81 -2.59 9.32
CA ALA A 1 13.05 -1.77 8.13
C ALA A 1 12.04 -2.16 7.05
N CYS A 2 11.08 -1.29 6.74
CA CYS A 2 10.18 -1.46 5.60
C CYS A 2 10.91 -0.91 4.37
N VAL A 3 11.45 -1.80 3.53
CA VAL A 3 12.10 -1.37 2.28
C VAL A 3 11.05 -1.44 1.18
N TRP A 4 10.39 -0.30 0.93
CA TRP A 4 9.65 -0.12 -0.31
C TRP A 4 10.65 0.18 -1.42
N SER A 5 11.00 -0.84 -2.19
CA SER A 5 11.78 -0.62 -3.41
C SER A 5 10.88 0.02 -4.46
N SER A 6 11.08 1.31 -4.70
CA SER A 6 10.61 1.99 -5.93
C SER A 6 11.35 1.48 -7.17
N ARG A 7 12.38 0.64 -7.02
CA ARG A 7 13.10 0.02 -8.14
C ARG A 7 12.26 -1.11 -8.69
N ILE A 8 11.36 -0.73 -9.58
CA ILE A 8 10.63 -1.62 -10.47
C ILE A 8 11.62 -2.08 -11.53
N ASN A 9 11.64 -3.37 -11.83
CA ASN A 9 12.46 -3.90 -12.90
C ASN A 9 11.94 -3.32 -14.23
N ALA A 10 12.75 -2.51 -14.92
CA ALA A 10 12.34 -1.83 -16.15
C ALA A 10 12.12 -2.81 -17.32
N THR A 11 12.61 -4.05 -17.17
CA THR A 11 12.54 -5.07 -18.21
C THR A 11 11.30 -5.94 -18.04
N LYS A 12 10.54 -6.08 -19.12
CA LYS A 12 9.39 -6.99 -19.21
C LYS A 12 9.86 -8.43 -18.95
N PRO A 13 9.23 -9.17 -18.01
CA PRO A 13 9.49 -10.58 -17.83
C PRO A 13 9.25 -11.37 -19.12
N GLU A 14 10.15 -12.29 -19.44
CA GLU A 14 10.07 -13.12 -20.65
C GLU A 14 8.90 -14.12 -20.60
N ASN A 15 8.45 -14.48 -19.39
CA ASN A 15 7.30 -15.35 -19.20
C ASN A 15 6.00 -14.59 -19.54
N GLY A 16 5.38 -14.95 -20.66
CA GLY A 16 4.14 -14.36 -21.18
C GLY A 16 2.88 -14.73 -20.41
N GLY A 17 2.91 -14.78 -19.08
CA GLY A 17 1.72 -15.01 -18.26
C GLY A 17 0.65 -13.94 -18.49
N LEU A 18 -0.62 -14.28 -18.21
CA LEU A 18 -1.78 -13.43 -18.50
C LEU A 18 -1.62 -11.98 -17.98
N CYS A 19 -1.08 -11.80 -16.78
CA CYS A 19 -0.85 -10.47 -16.20
C CYS A 19 0.22 -9.66 -16.96
N VAL A 20 1.26 -10.31 -17.47
CA VAL A 20 2.31 -9.69 -18.27
C VAL A 20 1.78 -9.30 -19.66
N GLN A 21 0.84 -10.07 -20.22
CA GLN A 21 0.23 -9.77 -21.50
C GLN A 21 -0.74 -8.59 -21.42
N LEU A 22 -1.61 -8.57 -20.40
CA LEU A 22 -2.69 -7.58 -20.30
C LEU A 22 -2.26 -6.29 -19.62
N TYR A 23 -1.36 -6.37 -18.64
CA TYR A 23 -1.17 -5.28 -17.69
C TYR A 23 0.28 -4.82 -17.55
N TRP A 24 1.24 -5.33 -18.32
CA TRP A 24 2.64 -4.88 -18.20
C TRP A 24 2.80 -3.36 -18.32
N GLY A 25 2.07 -2.67 -19.20
CA GLY A 25 2.13 -1.20 -19.26
C GLY A 25 1.22 -0.49 -18.24
N PHE A 26 0.09 -1.10 -17.89
CA PHE A 26 -0.99 -0.47 -17.12
C PHE A 26 -0.87 -0.68 -15.61
N ALA A 27 -0.39 -1.84 -15.18
CA ALA A 27 -0.21 -2.17 -13.77
C ALA A 27 0.62 -1.08 -13.08
N PHE A 28 1.70 -0.63 -13.73
CA PHE A 28 2.60 0.38 -13.17
C PHE A 28 1.96 1.77 -13.05
N TYR A 29 1.13 2.17 -14.01
CA TYR A 29 0.39 3.44 -13.94
C TYR A 29 -0.60 3.46 -12.77
N PHE A 30 -1.35 2.37 -12.56
CA PHE A 30 -2.30 2.29 -11.46
C PHE A 30 -1.61 2.26 -10.10
N TYR A 31 -0.46 1.59 -9.97
CA TYR A 31 0.31 1.61 -8.72
C TYR A 31 0.88 2.99 -8.41
N ASP A 32 1.33 3.73 -9.42
CA ASP A 32 1.88 5.06 -9.22
C ASP A 32 0.79 6.08 -8.86
N LEU A 33 -0.33 6.08 -9.60
CA LEU A 33 -1.51 6.89 -9.25
C LEU A 33 -2.01 6.57 -7.83
N ARG A 34 -2.08 5.28 -7.47
CA ARG A 34 -2.49 4.87 -6.12
C ARG A 34 -1.57 5.49 -5.07
N LYS A 35 -0.26 5.39 -5.24
CA LYS A 35 0.71 6.00 -4.30
C LYS A 35 0.53 7.51 -4.22
N HIS A 36 0.38 8.17 -5.36
CA HIS A 36 0.15 9.62 -5.43
C HIS A 36 -1.11 10.04 -4.65
N TYR A 37 -2.25 9.38 -4.89
CA TYR A 37 -3.49 9.73 -4.21
C TYR A 37 -3.47 9.37 -2.72
N ILE A 38 -2.83 8.27 -2.33
CA ILE A 38 -2.68 7.93 -0.91
C ILE A 38 -1.85 8.99 -0.21
N ALA A 39 -0.69 9.38 -0.76
CA ALA A 39 0.14 10.44 -0.19
C ALA A 39 -0.64 11.76 -0.08
N ARG A 40 -1.39 12.13 -1.11
CA ARG A 40 -2.23 13.34 -1.09
C ARG A 40 -3.31 13.27 -0.01
N MET A 41 -4.04 12.16 0.10
CA MET A 41 -5.06 11.99 1.13
C MET A 41 -4.49 12.01 2.54
N THR A 42 -3.35 11.36 2.77
CA THR A 42 -2.76 11.26 4.11
C THR A 42 -2.02 12.53 4.52
N ILE A 43 -1.17 13.08 3.65
CA ILE A 43 -0.28 14.20 3.96
C ILE A 43 -0.99 15.54 3.75
N GLU A 44 -1.58 15.77 2.57
CA GLU A 44 -2.18 17.07 2.24
C GLU A 44 -3.54 17.27 2.91
N LEU A 45 -4.35 16.20 3.01
CA LEU A 45 -5.71 16.27 3.54
C LEU A 45 -5.85 15.77 4.99
N GLY A 46 -4.79 15.18 5.56
CA GLY A 46 -4.80 14.68 6.95
C GLY A 46 -5.77 13.51 7.18
N LEU A 47 -6.12 12.75 6.13
CA LEU A 47 -7.04 11.63 6.22
C LEU A 47 -6.32 10.34 6.59
N ASN A 48 -6.94 9.52 7.43
CA ASN A 48 -6.49 8.15 7.62
C ASN A 48 -6.97 7.30 6.43
N VAL A 49 -6.07 6.52 5.84
CA VAL A 49 -6.35 5.73 4.64
C VAL A 49 -6.12 4.26 4.92
N LEU A 50 -7.17 3.45 4.75
CA LEU A 50 -7.11 1.99 4.73
C LEU A 50 -7.14 1.52 3.29
N GLN A 51 -6.04 0.96 2.82
CA GLN A 51 -5.93 0.31 1.52
C GLN A 51 -6.05 -1.20 1.73
N THR A 52 -6.94 -1.85 0.97
CA THR A 52 -7.13 -3.30 0.98
C THR A 52 -7.30 -3.80 -0.45
N ASP A 53 -6.68 -4.93 -0.77
CA ASP A 53 -6.93 -5.62 -2.03
C ASP A 53 -8.31 -6.28 -2.05
N THR A 54 -8.78 -6.65 -3.24
CA THR A 54 -10.14 -7.17 -3.48
C THR A 54 -10.39 -8.53 -2.84
N ASP A 55 -9.34 -9.23 -2.44
CA ASP A 55 -9.36 -10.55 -1.81
C ASP A 55 -9.26 -10.49 -0.27
N VAL A 56 -9.31 -9.29 0.31
CA VAL A 56 -9.33 -9.11 1.77
C VAL A 56 -10.77 -9.03 2.28
N VAL A 57 -11.10 -9.89 3.24
CA VAL A 57 -12.36 -9.83 3.98
C VAL A 57 -12.06 -9.66 5.47
N TRP A 58 -12.65 -8.63 6.08
CA TRP A 58 -12.61 -8.43 7.52
C TRP A 58 -13.86 -9.05 8.15
N LEU A 59 -13.68 -10.09 8.96
CA LEU A 59 -14.79 -10.76 9.67
C LEU A 59 -15.34 -9.91 10.83
N ALA A 60 -14.61 -8.86 11.21
CA ALA A 60 -15.00 -7.89 12.22
C ALA A 60 -14.48 -6.51 11.83
N ASN A 61 -15.06 -5.45 12.38
CA ASN A 61 -14.57 -4.08 12.18
C ASN A 61 -13.08 -3.99 12.61
N PRO A 62 -12.13 -3.63 11.72
CA PRO A 62 -10.71 -3.57 12.07
C PRO A 62 -10.31 -2.30 12.83
N TYR A 63 -11.12 -1.22 12.75
CA TYR A 63 -10.74 0.08 13.30
C TYR A 63 -10.45 0.10 14.81
N PRO A 64 -11.15 -0.66 15.68
CA PRO A 64 -10.80 -0.73 17.10
C PRO A 64 -9.35 -1.18 17.32
N ALA A 65 -8.90 -2.24 16.63
CA ALA A 65 -7.52 -2.70 16.75
C ALA A 65 -6.53 -1.67 16.17
N LEU A 66 -6.82 -1.13 14.98
CA LEU A 66 -5.97 -0.14 14.32
C LEU A 66 -5.78 1.14 15.15
N LYS A 67 -6.82 1.59 15.86
CA LYS A 67 -6.79 2.83 16.67
C LYS A 67 -6.35 2.63 18.11
N GLN A 68 -6.54 1.44 18.69
CA GLN A 68 -6.20 1.18 20.10
C GLN A 68 -4.86 0.48 20.24
N VAL A 69 -4.74 -0.72 19.66
CA VAL A 69 -3.53 -1.55 19.79
C VAL A 69 -2.37 -0.92 19.02
N PHE A 70 -2.68 -0.31 17.88
CA PHE A 70 -1.70 0.28 16.98
C PHE A 70 -1.85 1.81 16.83
N GLY A 71 -2.43 2.48 17.84
CA GLY A 71 -2.74 3.91 17.77
C GLY A 71 -1.50 4.81 17.61
N GLU A 72 -0.33 4.34 18.05
CA GLU A 72 0.94 5.08 17.99
C GLU A 72 1.70 4.84 16.67
N GLN A 73 1.18 3.98 15.79
CA GLN A 73 1.84 3.55 14.57
C GLN A 73 1.24 4.29 13.39
N GLN A 74 2.08 5.00 12.64
CA GLN A 74 1.65 5.77 11.48
C GLN A 74 1.34 4.91 10.26
N ILE A 75 2.01 3.76 10.14
CA ILE A 75 1.82 2.80 9.05
C ILE A 75 1.74 1.39 9.63
N ILE A 76 0.69 0.67 9.27
CA ILE A 76 0.47 -0.74 9.62
C ILE A 76 0.26 -1.51 8.33
N GLY A 77 1.01 -2.58 8.10
CA GLY A 77 0.89 -3.41 6.90
C GLY A 77 0.73 -4.89 7.24
N MET A 78 0.04 -5.63 6.37
CA MET A 78 -0.01 -7.10 6.46
C MET A 78 1.33 -7.69 5.98
N SER A 79 1.81 -8.73 6.66
CA SER A 79 3.04 -9.42 6.27
C SER A 79 2.76 -10.63 5.38
N ASP A 80 3.41 -10.67 4.20
CA ASP A 80 3.51 -11.82 3.30
C ASP A 80 4.93 -12.37 3.37
N ARG A 81 5.27 -13.06 4.47
CA ARG A 81 6.65 -13.47 4.81
C ARG A 81 7.45 -13.96 3.59
N PRO A 82 8.62 -13.37 3.27
CA PRO A 82 9.39 -12.38 4.05
C PRO A 82 9.04 -10.90 3.78
N MET A 83 8.03 -10.64 2.95
CA MET A 83 7.67 -9.32 2.44
C MET A 83 6.47 -8.71 3.19
N ILE A 84 6.16 -7.46 2.88
CA ILE A 84 4.90 -6.79 3.26
C ILE A 84 3.97 -6.80 2.05
N ASN A 85 2.70 -7.11 2.29
CA ASN A 85 1.67 -7.01 1.27
C ASN A 85 1.41 -5.52 0.96
N ALA A 86 1.73 -5.10 -0.27
CA ALA A 86 1.57 -3.70 -0.69
C ALA A 86 0.11 -3.30 -0.96
N GLY A 87 -0.81 -4.27 -1.00
CA GLY A 87 -2.24 -4.07 -1.17
C GLY A 87 -3.02 -3.92 0.13
N VAL A 88 -2.42 -4.24 1.28
CA VAL A 88 -3.11 -4.26 2.58
C VAL A 88 -2.34 -3.48 3.64
N PHE A 89 -2.68 -2.21 3.79
CA PHE A 89 -2.08 -1.35 4.81
C PHE A 89 -3.02 -0.24 5.28
N TYR A 90 -2.71 0.32 6.43
CA TYR A 90 -3.40 1.45 7.02
C TYR A 90 -2.38 2.55 7.36
N ALA A 91 -2.61 3.75 6.83
CA ALA A 91 -1.85 4.95 7.15
C ALA A 91 -2.72 5.87 8.03
N GLN A 92 -2.16 6.34 9.14
CA GLN A 92 -2.87 7.21 10.08
C GLN A 92 -1.96 8.26 10.70
N ASN A 93 -2.54 9.42 11.04
CA ASN A 93 -1.83 10.50 11.73
C ASN A 93 -0.47 10.85 11.07
N VAL A 94 -0.46 10.84 9.73
CA VAL A 94 0.71 11.21 8.92
C VAL A 94 0.71 12.72 8.74
N ARG A 95 1.90 13.32 8.82
CA ARG A 95 2.16 14.75 8.65
C ARG A 95 3.23 14.96 7.60
N GLU A 96 3.30 16.18 7.08
CA GLU A 96 4.39 16.58 6.22
C GLU A 96 5.73 16.40 6.96
N GLY A 97 6.67 15.69 6.34
CA GLY A 97 7.97 15.35 6.93
C GLY A 97 8.09 13.94 7.52
N ASP A 98 6.99 13.21 7.75
CA ASP A 98 7.04 11.86 8.34
C ASP A 98 7.59 10.78 7.38
N GLY A 99 7.72 11.12 6.09
CA GLY A 99 8.28 10.24 5.06
C GLY A 99 9.73 10.54 4.66
N ALA A 100 10.39 11.46 5.36
CA ALA A 100 11.77 11.89 5.08
C ALA A 100 12.83 10.96 5.71
#